data_AF-A0A7Z1AXC9-F1
#
_entry.id   AF-A0A7Z1AXC9-F1
#
_cell.length_a   1.000
_cell.length_b   1.000
_cell.length_c   1.000
_cell.angle_alpha   90.00
_cell.angle_beta   90.00
_cell.angle_gamma   90.00
#
_symmetry.space_group_name_H-M   'P 1'
#
loop_
_entity.id
_entity.type
_entity.pdbx_description
1 polymer ?
#
loop_
_entity_poly.entity_id
_entity_poly.type
_entity_poly.pdbx_seq_one_letter_code
_entity_poly.pdbx_strand_id
1 'polypeptide(L)' 'MAVTRRPRLFALHGIDAVTEREILGWGMDFAPSRKALLYLPNDSVTYYSDSAERAAHRYAMTGDIELTWL' A
#
# COMPACT_ATOMS: atom_id res chain seq x y z
N MET A 1 -4.60 -8.90 -28.01
CA MET A 1 -4.03 -9.80 -26.98
C MET A 1 -4.75 -9.50 -25.67
N ALA A 2 -5.31 -10.51 -24.99
CA ALA A 2 -5.90 -10.30 -23.67
C ALA A 2 -4.76 -10.01 -22.67
N VAL A 3 -4.78 -8.83 -22.06
CA VAL A 3 -3.85 -8.50 -20.98
C VAL A 3 -4.28 -9.29 -19.75
N THR A 4 -3.52 -10.31 -19.37
CA THR A 4 -3.74 -11.06 -18.13
C THR A 4 -3.58 -10.11 -16.96
N ARG A 5 -4.69 -9.71 -16.33
CA ARG A 5 -4.66 -8.97 -15.07
C ARG A 5 -4.20 -9.96 -14.00
N ARG A 6 -3.02 -9.71 -13.42
CA ARG A 6 -2.51 -10.47 -12.27
C ARG A 6 -2.54 -9.55 -11.07
N PRO A 7 -3.73 -9.30 -10.49
CA PRO A 7 -3.79 -8.51 -9.28
C PRO A 7 -2.98 -9.22 -8.18
N ARG A 8 -2.23 -8.45 -7.40
CA ARG A 8 -1.38 -8.97 -6.32
C ARG A 8 -1.74 -8.27 -5.02
N LEU A 9 -1.96 -9.06 -3.98
CA LEU A 9 -2.22 -8.56 -2.64
C LEU A 9 -0.90 -8.14 -1.99
N PHE A 10 -0.92 -7.07 -1.23
CA PHE A 10 0.21 -6.63 -0.42
C PHE A 10 -0.28 -6.14 0.95
N ALA A 11 0.63 -6.17 1.92
CA ALA A 11 0.48 -5.54 3.22
C ALA A 11 1.45 -4.35 3.33
N LEU A 12 1.04 -3.35 4.09
CA LEU A 12 1.87 -2.25 4.54
C LEU A 12 1.86 -2.26 6.07
N HIS A 13 3.03 -2.31 6.69
CA HIS A 13 3.13 -2.30 8.15
C HIS A 13 4.37 -1.55 8.63
N GLY A 14 4.32 -0.99 9.83
CA GLY A 14 5.44 -0.30 10.45
C GLY A 14 5.01 0.80 11.42
N ILE A 15 5.94 1.69 11.76
CA ILE A 15 5.71 2.76 12.74
C ILE A 15 5.98 4.12 12.08
N ASP A 16 5.01 5.02 12.17
CA ASP A 16 5.17 6.42 11.78
C ASP A 16 5.97 7.16 12.87
N ALA A 17 7.14 7.70 12.51
CA ALA A 17 8.05 8.35 13.45
C ALA A 17 7.61 9.76 13.87
N VAL A 18 6.61 10.36 13.21
CA VAL A 18 6.06 11.67 13.58
C VAL A 18 4.98 11.54 14.64
N THR A 19 4.14 10.51 14.50
CA THR A 19 2.97 10.29 15.36
C THR A 19 3.16 9.17 16.37
N GLU A 20 4.24 8.39 16.24
CA GLU A 20 4.52 7.15 17.00
C GLU A 20 3.40 6.11 16.87
N ARG A 21 2.60 6.19 15.80
CA ARG A 21 1.46 5.28 15.57
C ARG A 21 1.87 4.13 14.67
N GLU A 22 1.28 2.97 14.95
CA GLU A 22 1.33 1.83 14.04
C GLU A 22 0.55 2.14 12.77
N ILE A 23 1.25 2.00 11.64
CA ILE A 23 0.62 1.93 10.33
C ILE A 23 0.45 0.45 10.03
N LEU A 24 -0.79 0.02 9.90
CA LEU A 24 -1.15 -1.31 9.44
C LEU A 24 -2.17 -1.15 8.32
N GLY A 25 -1.92 -1.78 7.18
CA GLY A 25 -2.79 -1.71 6.02
C GLY A 25 -2.57 -2.87 5.06
N TRP A 26 -3.52 -3.04 4.15
CA TRP A 26 -3.41 -4.00 3.07
C TRP A 26 -4.01 -3.44 1.80
N GLY A 27 -3.60 -3.99 0.67
CA GLY A 27 -3.94 -3.41 -0.62
C GLY A 27 -3.81 -4.40 -1.76
N MET A 28 -4.22 -3.95 -2.93
CA MET A 28 -4.13 -4.72 -4.16
C MET A 28 -3.52 -3.87 -5.26
N ASP A 29 -2.47 -4.40 -5.90
CA ASP A 29 -1.91 -3.84 -7.12
C ASP A 29 -2.56 -4.51 -8.33
N PHE A 30 -3.09 -3.71 -9.25
CA PHE A 30 -3.81 -4.15 -10.46
C PHE A 30 -2.94 -4.06 -11.71
N ALA A 31 -1.66 -4.41 -11.62
CA ALA A 31 -0.77 -4.51 -12.77
C ALA A 31 -1.44 -5.27 -13.96
N PRO A 32 -1.24 -4.81 -15.21
CA PRO A 32 -0.37 -3.70 -15.62
C PRO A 32 -1.06 -2.33 -15.66
N SER A 33 -2.26 -2.18 -15.09
CA SER A 33 -3.03 -0.93 -15.22
C SER A 33 -2.44 0.27 -14.47
N ARG A 34 -1.30 0.09 -13.76
CA ARG A 34 -0.70 1.06 -12.85
C ARG A 34 -1.75 1.66 -11.93
N LYS A 35 -2.45 0.79 -11.22
CA LYS A 35 -3.42 1.16 -10.21
C LYS A 35 -3.20 0.27 -9.02
N ALA A 36 -3.13 0.85 -7.83
CA ALA A 36 -3.20 0.13 -6.59
C ALA A 36 -4.18 0.82 -5.65
N LEU A 37 -4.76 0.02 -4.76
CA LEU A 37 -5.49 0.51 -3.60
C LEU A 37 -4.77 0.07 -2.34
N LEU A 38 -4.79 0.92 -1.31
CA LEU A 38 -4.34 0.63 0.04
C LEU A 38 -5.45 1.00 1.00
N TYR A 39 -5.86 0.07 1.85
CA TYR A 39 -6.80 0.31 2.94
C TYR A 39 -6.05 0.38 4.27
N LEU A 40 -6.29 1.46 5.03
CA LEU A 40 -5.82 1.60 6.40
C LEU A 40 -7.01 1.44 7.37
N PRO A 41 -7.13 0.32 8.11
CA PRO A 41 -8.20 0.09 9.08
C PRO A 41 -8.29 1.15 10.17
N ASN A 42 -7.15 1.58 10.73
CA ASN A 42 -7.11 2.52 11.87
C ASN A 42 -7.78 3.87 11.54
N ASP A 43 -7.62 4.32 10.30
CA ASP A 43 -8.18 5.59 9.81
C ASP A 43 -9.46 5.38 8.98
N SER A 44 -9.89 4.12 8.79
CA SER A 44 -11.04 3.73 7.96
C SER A 44 -11.02 4.36 6.55
N VAL A 45 -9.84 4.42 5.94
CA VAL A 45 -9.61 5.15 4.69
C VAL A 45 -9.02 4.23 3.61
N THR A 46 -9.42 4.47 2.36
CA THR A 46 -8.83 3.84 1.17
C THR A 46 -8.09 4.87 0.34
N TYR A 47 -6.81 4.61 0.06
CA TYR A 47 -5.99 5.40 -0.84
C TYR A 47 -5.83 4.71 -2.18
N TYR A 48 -5.85 5.51 -3.25
CA TYR A 48 -5.56 5.06 -4.60
C TYR A 48 -4.21 5.62 -5.04
N SER A 49 -3.40 4.77 -5.67
CA SER A 49 -2.08 5.12 -6.21
C SER A 49 -1.84 4.43 -7.56
N ASP A 50 -0.71 4.73 -8.19
CA ASP A 50 -0.31 4.06 -9.43
C ASP A 50 0.34 2.69 -9.21
N SER A 51 0.85 2.41 -8.01
CA SER A 51 1.44 1.13 -7.64
C SER A 51 1.49 0.96 -6.13
N ALA A 52 1.64 -0.29 -5.67
CA ALA A 52 1.82 -0.60 -4.26
C ALA A 52 3.03 0.13 -3.66
N GLU A 53 4.14 0.22 -4.39
CA GLU A 53 5.36 0.90 -3.96
C GLU A 53 5.13 2.41 -3.81
N ARG A 54 4.35 3.04 -4.71
CA ARG A 54 3.97 4.45 -4.56
C ARG A 54 3.08 4.67 -3.35
N ALA A 55 2.20 3.74 -3.02
CA ALA A 55 1.40 3.80 -1.80
C ALA A 55 2.29 3.70 -0.55
N ALA A 56 3.23 2.74 -0.54
CA ALA A 56 4.17 2.55 0.56
C ALA A 56 5.13 3.74 0.75
N HIS A 57 5.67 4.28 -0.33
CA HIS A 57 6.59 5.43 -0.30
C HIS A 57 5.96 6.64 0.39
N ARG A 58 4.63 6.81 0.33
CA ARG A 58 3.94 7.90 1.05
C ARG A 58 4.18 7.84 2.56
N TYR A 59 4.17 6.64 3.13
CA TYR A 59 4.35 6.40 4.56
C TYR A 59 5.82 6.21 4.94
N ALA A 60 6.63 5.65 4.05
CA ALA A 60 8.08 5.53 4.27
C ALA A 60 8.79 6.90 4.39
N MET A 61 8.16 8.00 3.97
CA MET A 61 8.68 9.36 4.22
C MET A 61 8.62 9.77 5.69
N THR A 62 7.74 9.16 6.49
CA THR A 62 7.49 9.57 7.88
C THR A 62 7.91 8.51 8.90
N GLY A 63 8.41 7.34 8.49
CA GLY A 63 8.79 6.29 9.43
C GLY A 63 9.40 5.06 8.78
N ASP A 64 9.63 4.03 9.60
CA ASP A 64 10.10 2.72 9.17
C ASP A 64 8.90 1.89 8.76
N ILE A 65 8.68 1.79 7.44
CA ILE A 65 7.49 1.22 6.84
C ILE A 65 7.90 0.17 5.80
N GLU A 66 7.38 -1.03 5.97
CA GLU A 66 7.62 -2.16 5.08
C GLU A 66 6.42 -2.46 4.20
N LEU A 67 6.71 -2.83 2.94
CA LEU A 67 5.76 -3.41 2.01
C LEU A 67 6.07 -4.90 1.85
N THR A 68 5.06 -5.74 2.06
CA THR A 68 5.18 -7.20 1.92
C THR A 68 4.16 -7.71 0.92
N TRP A 69 4.59 -8.47 -0.08
CA TRP A 69 3.69 -9.15 -1.01
C TRP A 69 3.14 -10.44 -0.39
N LEU A 70 1.86 -10.72 -0.63
CA LEU A 70 1.14 -11.90 -0.12
C LEU A 70 0.79 -12.89 -1.24
#